data_AF-A0AAU7LZN3-F1
#
_entry.id   AF-A0AAU7LZN3-F1
#
_cell.length_a   1.000
_cell.length_b   1.000
_cell.length_c   1.000
_cell.angle_alpha   90.00
_cell.angle_beta   90.00
_cell.angle_gamma   90.00
#
_symmetry.space_group_name_H-M   'P 1'
#
loop_
_entity.id
_entity.type
_entity.pdbx_description
1 polymer ?
#
loop_
_entity_poly.entity_id
_entity_poly.type
_entity_poly.pdbx_seq_one_letter_code
_entity_poly.pdbx_strand_id
1 'polypeptide(L)'
;MKSLAISSIAALAFAASSSFAAGAPAWQPCGMVVQGGLWTHVDSAAVDLAWDWRWRRDYSIGTLTGYTKMDIGRWRTRGRIDDKGLYQSHVMG
;
A
#
# COMPACT_ATOMS: atom_id res chain seq x y z
N MET A 1 -15.05 21.11 -36.29
CA MET A 1 -15.76 20.54 -35.13
C MET A 1 -14.85 19.59 -34.35
N LYS A 2 -13.83 20.10 -33.62
CA LYS A 2 -12.95 19.27 -32.77
C LYS A 2 -12.35 20.14 -31.65
N SER A 3 -13.11 20.46 -30.60
CA SER A 3 -12.56 21.07 -29.37
C SER A 3 -13.56 21.03 -28.21
N LEU A 4 -13.96 19.83 -27.76
CA LEU A 4 -14.82 19.66 -26.57
C LEU A 4 -14.29 18.64 -25.55
N ALA A 5 -13.34 17.77 -25.94
CA ALA A 5 -12.87 16.69 -25.07
C ALA A 5 -11.87 17.13 -23.98
N ILE A 6 -11.14 18.24 -24.18
CA ILE A 6 -10.06 18.66 -23.26
C ILE A 6 -10.62 19.31 -21.98
N SER A 7 -11.83 19.89 -22.05
CA SER A 7 -12.43 20.61 -20.93
C SER A 7 -12.87 19.70 -19.77
N SER A 8 -13.11 18.41 -20.03
CA SER A 8 -13.64 17.48 -19.02
C SER A 8 -12.58 16.95 -18.06
N ILE A 9 -11.31 16.85 -18.48
CA ILE A 9 -10.22 16.32 -17.63
C ILE A 9 -9.80 17.37 -16.59
N ALA A 10 -9.77 18.66 -16.98
CA ALA A 10 -9.41 19.75 -16.08
C ALA A 10 -10.43 19.95 -14.95
N ALA A 11 -11.73 19.74 -15.23
CA ALA A 11 -12.79 19.83 -14.21
C ALA A 11 -12.67 18.74 -13.13
N LEU A 12 -12.21 17.54 -13.49
CA LEU A 12 -12.02 16.44 -12.54
C LEU A 12 -10.85 16.71 -11.59
N ALA A 13 -9.77 17.30 -12.09
CA ALA A 13 -8.60 17.65 -11.29
C ALA A 13 -8.88 18.81 -10.32
N PHE A 14 -9.70 19.79 -10.71
CA PHE A 14 -10.02 20.93 -9.84
C PHE A 14 -11.02 20.57 -8.71
N ALA A 15 -11.97 19.67 -8.98
CA ALA A 15 -12.90 19.19 -7.95
C ALA A 15 -12.20 18.41 -6.81
N ALA A 16 -11.09 17.74 -7.10
CA ALA A 16 -10.33 16.96 -6.12
C ALA A 16 -9.63 17.82 -5.05
N SER A 17 -9.32 19.08 -5.35
CA SER A 17 -8.54 19.96 -4.47
C SER A 17 -9.35 20.60 -3.34
N SER A 18 -10.68 20.49 -3.36
CA SER A 18 -11.57 21.27 -2.48
C SER A 18 -11.98 20.58 -1.17
N SER A 19 -11.43 19.39 -0.86
CA SER A 19 -11.83 18.61 0.32
C SER A 19 -10.82 18.57 1.47
N PHE A 20 -9.67 19.24 1.37
CA PHE A 20 -8.66 19.27 2.44
C PHE A 20 -8.81 20.50 3.36
N ALA A 21 -9.97 20.64 4.00
CA ALA A 21 -10.15 21.63 5.07
C ALA A 21 -11.12 21.11 6.14
N ALA A 22 -10.71 20.11 6.92
CA ALA A 22 -11.43 19.73 8.14
C ALA A 22 -10.51 19.01 9.14
N GLY A 23 -9.67 19.78 9.84
CA GLY A 23 -8.90 19.35 11.02
C GLY A 23 -7.81 18.32 10.73
N ALA A 24 -6.56 18.60 11.12
CA ALA A 24 -5.50 17.60 11.02
C ALA A 24 -5.96 16.31 11.75
N PRO A 25 -6.27 15.22 11.03
CA PRO A 25 -6.67 14.00 11.70
C PRO A 25 -5.48 13.52 12.52
N ALA A 26 -5.73 13.08 13.75
CA ALA A 26 -4.74 12.30 14.47
C ALA A 26 -4.32 11.18 13.52
N TRP A 27 -3.03 11.14 13.14
CA TRP A 27 -2.48 10.18 12.17
C TRP A 27 -2.32 8.82 12.85
N GLN A 28 -3.39 8.31 13.45
CA GLN A 28 -3.45 7.03 14.11
C GLN A 28 -4.22 6.06 13.22
N PRO A 29 -3.68 4.87 12.95
CA PRO A 29 -4.39 3.86 12.17
C PRO A 29 -5.65 3.45 12.91
N CYS A 30 -6.75 3.26 12.17
CA CYS A 30 -7.99 2.68 12.72
C CYS A 30 -7.92 1.15 12.82
N GLY A 31 -6.99 0.52 12.09
CA GLY A 31 -6.79 -0.91 12.11
C GLY A 31 -5.34 -1.32 11.85
N MET A 32 -4.96 -2.44 12.46
CA MET A 32 -3.67 -3.09 12.25
C MET A 32 -3.89 -4.59 12.08
N VAL A 33 -3.26 -5.19 11.09
CA VAL A 33 -3.25 -6.64 10.86
C VAL A 33 -1.81 -7.11 10.73
N VAL A 34 -1.49 -8.20 11.41
CA VAL A 34 -0.19 -8.87 11.26
C VAL A 34 -0.42 -10.17 10.50
N GLN A 35 0.34 -10.36 9.43
CA GLN A 35 0.24 -11.53 8.56
C GLN A 35 1.56 -12.29 8.57
N GLY A 36 1.49 -13.61 8.64
CA GLY A 36 2.62 -14.50 8.49
C GLY A 36 2.28 -15.59 7.48
N GLY A 37 3.19 -15.87 6.56
CA GLY A 37 3.00 -16.87 5.52
C GLY A 37 4.21 -17.79 5.41
N LEU A 38 3.95 -19.10 5.38
CA LEU A 38 4.95 -20.12 5.10
C LEU A 38 4.64 -20.74 3.73
N TRP A 39 5.59 -20.63 2.81
CA TRP A 39 5.60 -21.37 1.55
C TRP A 39 6.82 -22.29 1.53
N THR A 40 6.81 -23.31 0.67
CA THR A 40 7.81 -24.40 0.61
C THR A 40 9.27 -23.95 0.76
N HIS A 41 9.61 -22.73 0.30
CA HIS A 41 10.93 -22.12 0.46
C HIS A 41 10.90 -20.65 0.85
N VAL A 42 9.78 -20.13 1.37
CA VAL A 42 9.65 -18.70 1.70
C VAL A 42 8.97 -18.55 3.04
N ASP A 43 9.67 -17.92 3.98
CA ASP A 43 9.06 -17.40 5.20
C ASP A 43 8.71 -15.93 4.96
N SER A 44 7.51 -15.50 5.35
CA SER A 44 7.06 -14.12 5.23
C SER A 44 6.39 -13.62 6.49
N ALA A 45 6.63 -12.35 6.80
CA ALA A 45 5.95 -11.62 7.85
C ALA A 45 5.62 -10.22 7.33
N ALA A 46 4.40 -9.76 7.52
CA ALA A 46 3.95 -8.44 7.12
C ALA A 46 3.06 -7.79 8.19
N VAL A 47 3.10 -6.46 8.23
CA VAL A 47 2.24 -5.62 9.05
C VAL A 47 1.49 -4.67 8.11
N ASP A 48 0.18 -4.69 8.22
CA ASP A 48 -0.74 -3.88 7.45
C ASP A 48 -1.38 -2.85 8.40
N LEU A 49 -1.39 -1.58 8.01
CA LEU A 49 -2.01 -0.47 8.72
C LEU A 49 -3.08 0.17 7.82
N ALA A 50 -4.23 0.52 8.40
CA ALA A 50 -5.33 1.14 7.67
C ALA A 50 -5.79 2.45 8.33
N TRP A 51 -6.19 3.41 7.50
CA TRP A 51 -6.80 4.69 7.88
C TRP A 51 -8.05 4.93 7.04
N ASP A 52 -9.22 4.84 7.66
CA ASP A 52 -10.46 5.19 6.99
C ASP A 52 -10.54 6.69 6.78
N TRP A 53 -10.98 7.10 5.59
CA TRP A 53 -11.18 8.49 5.30
C TRP A 53 -12.42 8.99 6.02
N ARG A 54 -12.30 10.13 6.71
CA ARG A 54 -13.45 10.74 7.41
C ARG A 54 -14.50 11.29 6.44
N TRP A 55 -14.13 11.52 5.18
CA TRP A 55 -15.06 11.99 4.18
C TRP A 55 -15.88 10.83 3.61
N ARG A 56 -17.16 11.09 3.45
CA ARG A 56 -18.14 10.18 2.87
C ARG A 56 -19.13 11.03 2.09
N ARG A 57 -19.50 10.57 0.90
CA ARG A 57 -20.52 11.23 0.08
C ARG A 57 -21.53 10.23 -0.39
N ASP A 58 -22.77 10.43 0.02
CA ASP A 58 -23.89 9.61 -0.41
C ASP A 58 -24.50 10.18 -1.70
N TYR A 59 -24.76 9.29 -2.65
CA TYR A 59 -25.46 9.53 -3.91
C TYR A 59 -26.69 8.63 -3.97
N SER A 60 -27.64 8.93 -4.86
CA SER A 60 -28.84 8.10 -5.03
C SER A 60 -28.54 6.65 -5.44
N ILE A 61 -27.35 6.40 -6.01
CA ILE A 61 -26.90 5.09 -6.49
C ILE A 61 -25.95 4.38 -5.52
N GLY A 62 -25.58 4.99 -4.41
CA GLY A 62 -24.65 4.41 -3.43
C GLY A 62 -23.76 5.44 -2.73
N THR A 63 -22.78 4.94 -1.98
CA THR A 63 -21.89 5.76 -1.16
C THR A 63 -20.47 5.73 -1.70
N LEU A 64 -19.88 6.92 -1.87
CA LEU A 64 -18.46 7.08 -2.16
C LEU A 64 -17.70 7.42 -0.87
N THR A 65 -16.69 6.61 -0.57
CA THR A 65 -15.76 6.81 0.54
C THR A 65 -14.44 6.10 0.19
N GLY A 66 -13.48 6.08 1.10
CA GLY A 66 -12.22 5.38 0.88
C GLY A 66 -11.43 5.20 2.16
N TYR A 67 -10.27 4.56 2.02
CA TYR A 67 -9.31 4.36 3.08
C TYR A 67 -7.90 4.34 2.48
N THR A 68 -6.92 4.69 3.30
CA THR A 68 -5.49 4.53 2.97
C THR A 68 -4.98 3.29 3.66
N LYS A 69 -4.13 2.52 2.97
CA LYS A 69 -3.47 1.33 3.52
C LYS A 69 -1.95 1.46 3.37
N MET A 70 -1.20 1.00 4.37
CA MET A 70 0.25 0.90 4.34
C MET A 70 0.68 -0.51 4.75
N ASP A 71 1.53 -1.13 3.95
CA ASP A 71 1.99 -2.50 4.14
C ASP A 71 3.51 -2.54 4.24
N ILE A 72 4.02 -3.16 5.29
CA ILE A 72 5.46 -3.39 5.49
C ILE A 72 5.67 -4.89 5.69
N GLY A 73 6.35 -5.51 4.72
CA GLY A 73 6.63 -6.94 4.72
C GLY A 73 8.11 -7.26 4.63
N ARG A 74 8.49 -8.41 5.19
CA ARG A 74 9.77 -9.08 4.96
C ARG A 74 9.52 -10.49 4.46
N TRP A 75 10.19 -10.83 3.37
CA TRP A 75 10.23 -12.19 2.82
C TRP A 75 11.65 -12.72 2.91
N ARG A 76 11.78 -13.98 3.33
CA ARG A 76 13.06 -14.69 3.34
C ARG A 76 12.90 -15.95 2.53
N THR A 77 13.61 -16.03 1.41
CA THR A 77 13.81 -17.29 0.72
C THR A 77 14.76 -18.16 1.53
N ARG A 78 14.31 -19.36 1.90
CA ARG A 78 15.22 -20.44 2.31
C ARG A 78 15.88 -20.92 1.02
N GLY A 79 16.99 -20.29 0.67
CA GLY A 79 17.89 -20.84 -0.33
C GLY A 79 18.15 -22.29 0.06
N ARG A 80 17.96 -23.20 -0.90
CA ARG A 80 18.48 -24.55 -0.79
C ARG A 80 19.99 -24.37 -0.58
N ILE A 81 20.47 -24.57 0.65
CA ILE A 81 21.87 -24.90 0.86
C ILE A 81 21.97 -26.29 0.25
N ASP A 82 22.22 -26.34 -1.06
CA ASP A 82 22.78 -27.54 -1.64
C ASP A 82 24.16 -27.69 -1.00
N ASP A 83 24.35 -28.81 -0.30
CA ASP A 83 25.55 -29.22 0.43
C ASP A 83 26.78 -29.44 -0.48
N LYS A 84 27.01 -28.56 -1.47
CA LYS A 84 28.18 -28.60 -2.35
C LYS A 84 28.73 -27.20 -2.56
N GLY A 85 29.55 -26.81 -1.58
CA GLY A 85 30.79 -26.07 -1.74
C GLY A 85 30.77 -24.81 -2.62
N LEU A 86 30.98 -23.65 -1.99
CA LEU A 86 32.02 -22.67 -2.35
C LEU A 86 31.78 -21.37 -1.55
N TYR A 87 32.15 -21.42 -0.26
CA TYR A 87 32.72 -20.26 0.42
C TYR A 87 34.07 -20.70 0.97
N GLN A 88 35.00 -21.02 0.06
CA GLN A 88 36.42 -21.04 0.41
C GLN A 88 36.85 -19.58 0.46
N SER A 89 36.72 -18.96 1.64
CA SER A 89 37.34 -17.66 1.90
C SER A 89 38.86 -17.85 1.84
N HIS A 90 39.43 -17.52 0.69
CA HIS A 90 40.86 -17.34 0.51
C HIS A 90 41.29 -16.15 1.38
N VAL A 91 41.67 -16.43 2.63
CA VAL A 91 42.46 -15.50 3.46
C VAL A 91 43.87 -16.07 3.44
N MET A 92 44.71 -15.45 2.60
CA MET A 92 46.15 -15.71 2.54
C MET A 92 46.78 -15.34 3.89
N GLY A 93 47.56 -16.28 4.45
CA GLY A 93 48.65 -15.98 5.37
C GLY A 93 49.95 -15.79 4.60
#